data_AF-A0A368XNS7-F1
#
_entry.id   AF-A0A368XNS7-F1
#
_cell.length_a   1.000
_cell.length_b   1.000
_cell.length_c   1.000
_cell.angle_alpha   90.00
_cell.angle_beta   90.00
_cell.angle_gamma   90.00
#
_symmetry.space_group_name_H-M   'P 1'
#
loop_
_entity.id
_entity.type
_entity.pdbx_description
1 polymer ?
#
loop_
_entity_poly.entity_id
_entity_poly.type
_entity_poly.pdbx_seq_one_letter_code
_entity_poly.pdbx_strand_id
1 'polypeptide(L)'
;MKLLKRKKSAVITEKPMEVDRKDVRLKIDKSSDFYKQIQMVHLKQEDLIQLRRLKPLVENNIQGIVNQFYKNLEHESSLMDIIEDNSSIERLKQTLTVHIQEMFNGQIDDAFLEKRLKIANIHFRIGLEPKWYMCAFQDLLFSLMKLINNHTESKEDFYLAIDATRKY
;
A
#
# COMPACT_ATOMS: atom_id res chain seq x y z
N MET A 1 -35.83 1.97 -18.09
CA MET A 1 -34.53 1.53 -17.52
C MET A 1 -33.61 2.74 -17.42
N LYS A 2 -33.64 3.47 -16.29
CA LYS A 2 -32.81 4.67 -16.09
C LYS A 2 -31.43 4.22 -15.65
N LEU A 3 -30.42 4.42 -16.51
CA LEU A 3 -29.01 4.29 -16.13
C LEU A 3 -28.72 5.30 -15.02
N LEU A 4 -28.54 4.81 -13.79
CA LEU A 4 -28.01 5.59 -12.68
C LEU A 4 -26.57 5.98 -13.04
N LYS A 5 -26.40 7.21 -13.54
CA LYS A 5 -25.10 7.88 -13.61
C LYS A 5 -24.56 7.97 -12.19
N ARG A 6 -23.59 7.12 -11.86
CA ARG A 6 -22.83 7.18 -10.62
C ARG A 6 -22.21 8.58 -10.54
N LYS A 7 -22.67 9.42 -9.61
CA LYS A 7 -22.03 10.70 -9.31
C LYS A 7 -20.59 10.40 -8.92
N LYS A 8 -19.63 10.71 -9.79
CA LYS A 8 -18.21 10.82 -9.40
C LYS A 8 -18.18 11.86 -8.28
N SER A 9 -17.87 11.43 -7.06
CA SER A 9 -17.68 12.36 -5.94
C SER A 9 -16.51 13.28 -6.27
N ALA A 10 -16.57 14.49 -5.70
CA ALA A 10 -15.73 15.63 -6.02
C ALA A 10 -14.29 15.23 -6.39
N VAL A 11 -13.95 15.54 -7.65
CA VAL A 11 -12.62 15.42 -8.22
C VAL A 11 -11.66 16.19 -7.32
N ILE A 12 -10.54 15.57 -6.95
CA ILE A 12 -9.38 16.32 -6.47
C ILE A 12 -8.92 17.14 -7.67
N THR A 13 -9.48 18.34 -7.83
CA THR A 13 -9.03 19.39 -8.75
C THR A 13 -7.82 20.12 -8.17
N GLU A 14 -6.94 19.39 -7.48
CA GLU A 14 -5.62 19.91 -7.15
C GLU A 14 -4.69 19.49 -8.28
N LYS A 15 -4.03 20.48 -8.89
CA LYS A 15 -2.95 20.28 -9.86
C LYS A 15 -2.05 19.15 -9.33
N PRO A 16 -1.72 18.11 -10.13
CA PRO A 16 -0.95 16.98 -9.64
C PRO A 16 0.30 17.50 -8.93
N MET A 17 0.52 17.05 -7.69
CA MET A 17 1.65 17.47 -6.89
C MET A 17 2.92 17.30 -7.73
N GLU A 18 3.63 18.41 -7.97
CA GLU A 18 4.93 18.37 -8.63
C GLU A 18 5.91 17.68 -7.69
N VAL A 19 6.10 16.38 -7.90
CA VAL A 19 7.12 15.57 -7.23
C VAL A 19 8.35 15.56 -8.10
N ASP A 20 9.44 16.11 -7.58
CA ASP A 20 10.75 16.14 -8.24
C ASP A 20 11.54 14.86 -7.88
N ARG A 21 12.50 14.49 -8.73
CA ARG A 21 13.41 13.35 -8.49
C ARG A 21 14.16 13.46 -7.16
N LYS A 22 14.40 14.68 -6.67
CA LYS A 22 15.05 14.94 -5.37
C LYS A 22 14.19 14.57 -4.17
N ASP A 23 12.87 14.44 -4.34
CA ASP A 23 11.91 14.14 -3.27
C ASP A 23 11.74 12.63 -3.02
N VAL A 24 12.38 11.80 -3.85
CA VAL A 24 12.34 10.34 -3.77
C VAL A 24 13.74 9.75 -3.66
N ARG A 25 13.84 8.59 -3.02
CA ARG A 25 15.12 7.92 -2.80
C ARG A 25 14.97 6.41 -2.99
N LEU A 26 15.79 5.86 -3.87
CA LEU A 26 16.03 4.42 -3.98
C LEU A 26 17.51 4.18 -3.69
N LYS A 27 17.83 3.84 -2.44
CA LYS A 27 19.21 3.59 -2.00
C LYS A 27 19.30 2.22 -1.35
N ILE A 28 19.78 1.25 -2.12
CA ILE A 28 19.96 -0.13 -1.67
C ILE A 28 21.40 -0.56 -1.98
N ASP A 29 22.00 -1.33 -1.06
CA ASP A 29 23.26 -2.00 -1.33
C ASP A 29 23.12 -2.97 -2.52
N LYS A 30 23.87 -2.73 -3.58
CA LYS A 30 23.87 -3.53 -4.81
C LYS A 30 24.32 -4.98 -4.60
N SER A 31 25.03 -5.27 -3.50
CA SER A 31 25.45 -6.63 -3.15
C SER A 31 24.34 -7.45 -2.47
N SER A 32 23.30 -6.79 -1.96
CA SER A 32 22.22 -7.42 -1.20
C SER A 32 21.25 -8.22 -2.08
N ASP A 33 20.60 -9.22 -1.49
CA ASP A 33 19.47 -9.91 -2.15
C ASP A 33 18.28 -8.98 -2.37
N PHE A 34 18.11 -7.94 -1.54
CA PHE A 34 17.06 -6.95 -1.73
C PHE A 34 17.25 -6.17 -3.04
N TYR A 35 18.49 -5.85 -3.43
CA TYR A 35 18.76 -5.25 -4.74
C TYR A 35 18.28 -6.13 -5.89
N LYS A 36 18.50 -7.46 -5.80
CA LYS A 36 18.01 -8.42 -6.80
C LYS A 36 16.49 -8.46 -6.84
N GLN A 37 15.83 -8.44 -5.67
CA GLN A 37 14.36 -8.38 -5.59
C GLN A 37 13.80 -7.13 -6.27
N ILE A 38 14.39 -5.95 -6.01
CA ILE A 38 14.03 -4.69 -6.69
C ILE A 38 14.17 -4.80 -8.21
N GLN A 39 15.22 -5.45 -8.71
CA GLN A 39 15.38 -5.70 -10.15
C GLN A 39 14.29 -6.63 -10.70
N MET A 40 13.96 -7.71 -9.98
CA MET A 40 12.93 -8.68 -10.39
C MET A 40 11.54 -8.08 -10.51
N VAL A 41 11.19 -7.13 -9.63
CA VAL A 41 9.91 -6.41 -9.70
C VAL A 41 9.96 -5.17 -10.59
N HIS A 42 11.13 -4.86 -11.17
CA HIS A 42 11.38 -3.69 -12.00
C HIS A 42 11.00 -2.36 -11.33
N LEU A 43 11.23 -2.24 -10.01
CA LEU A 43 10.96 -1.01 -9.28
C LEU A 43 12.07 0.01 -9.55
N LYS A 44 11.68 1.18 -10.06
CA LYS A 44 12.59 2.27 -10.45
C LYS A 44 12.26 3.55 -9.69
N GLN A 45 13.12 4.55 -9.82
CA GLN A 45 12.90 5.86 -9.19
C GLN A 45 11.61 6.52 -9.69
N GLU A 46 11.23 6.28 -10.95
CA GLU A 46 9.98 6.77 -11.54
C GLU A 46 8.74 6.20 -10.84
N ASP A 47 8.78 4.93 -10.40
CA ASP A 47 7.68 4.32 -9.63
C ASP A 47 7.53 5.02 -8.26
N LEU A 48 8.66 5.34 -7.60
CA LEU A 48 8.65 6.07 -6.33
C LEU A 48 8.03 7.46 -6.47
N ILE A 49 8.24 8.14 -7.60
CA ILE A 49 7.60 9.43 -7.91
C ILE A 49 6.09 9.25 -8.01
N GLN A 50 5.61 8.22 -8.71
CA GLN A 50 4.18 7.95 -8.81
C GLN A 50 3.57 7.61 -7.46
N LEU A 51 4.22 6.76 -6.66
CA LEU A 51 3.79 6.46 -5.29
C LEU A 51 3.70 7.72 -4.44
N ARG A 52 4.70 8.61 -4.52
CA ARG A 52 4.68 9.88 -3.80
C ARG A 52 3.54 10.79 -4.23
N ARG A 53 3.19 10.82 -5.52
CA ARG A 53 2.02 11.57 -6.04
C ARG A 53 0.69 11.00 -5.55
N LEU A 54 0.61 9.68 -5.37
CA LEU A 54 -0.59 9.02 -4.84
C LEU A 54 -0.76 9.21 -3.33
N LYS A 55 0.30 9.60 -2.62
CA LYS A 55 0.29 9.71 -1.16
C LYS A 55 -0.88 10.53 -0.60
N PRO A 56 -1.17 11.77 -1.06
CA PRO A 56 -2.29 12.55 -0.51
C PRO A 56 -3.65 11.87 -0.73
N LEU A 57 -3.83 11.23 -1.90
CA LEU A 57 -5.04 10.46 -2.21
C LEU A 57 -5.22 9.30 -1.22
N VAL A 58 -4.14 8.54 -0.96
CA VAL A 58 -4.17 7.42 -0.02
C VAL A 58 -4.40 7.90 1.41
N GLU A 59 -3.73 8.96 1.84
CA GLU A 59 -3.91 9.55 3.18
C GLU A 59 -5.35 10.01 3.43
N ASN A 60 -5.95 10.69 2.45
CA ASN A 60 -7.34 11.16 2.54
C ASN A 60 -8.37 10.02 2.59
N ASN A 61 -8.00 8.81 2.17
CA ASN A 61 -8.89 7.65 2.10
C ASN A 61 -8.46 6.49 3.03
N ILE A 62 -7.45 6.71 3.87
CA ILE A 62 -6.76 5.62 4.60
C ILE A 62 -7.69 4.86 5.55
N GLN A 63 -8.62 5.56 6.18
CA GLN A 63 -9.56 4.94 7.12
C GLN A 63 -10.45 3.90 6.42
N GLY A 64 -10.87 4.16 5.18
CA GLY A 64 -11.67 3.22 4.39
C GLY A 64 -10.87 1.97 4.02
N ILE A 65 -9.62 2.15 3.59
CA ILE A 65 -8.70 1.06 3.22
C ILE A 65 -8.44 0.15 4.43
N VAL A 66 -8.07 0.75 5.56
CA VAL A 66 -7.74 0.01 6.79
C VAL A 66 -8.96 -0.68 7.39
N ASN A 67 -10.13 -0.05 7.35
CA ASN A 67 -11.37 -0.71 7.78
C ASN A 67 -11.71 -1.92 6.91
N GLN A 68 -11.56 -1.81 5.58
CA GLN A 68 -11.82 -2.91 4.66
C GLN A 68 -10.85 -4.08 4.89
N PHE A 69 -9.57 -3.78 5.15
CA PHE A 69 -8.56 -4.80 5.44
C PHE A 69 -8.95 -5.69 6.63
N TYR A 70 -9.27 -5.12 7.80
CA TYR A 70 -9.65 -5.93 8.96
C TYR A 70 -11.00 -6.63 8.77
N LYS A 71 -11.96 -5.98 8.10
CA LYS A 71 -13.21 -6.63 7.72
C LYS A 71 -12.97 -7.85 6.82
N ASN A 72 -11.97 -7.80 5.94
CA ASN A 72 -11.62 -8.95 5.11
C ASN A 72 -11.03 -10.10 5.95
N LEU A 73 -10.24 -9.80 6.99
CA LEU A 73 -9.68 -10.83 7.87
C LEU A 73 -10.73 -11.59 8.67
N GLU A 74 -11.89 -10.98 8.97
CA GLU A 74 -13.01 -11.63 9.69
C GLU A 74 -13.53 -12.93 9.03
N HIS A 75 -13.18 -13.19 7.77
CA HIS A 75 -13.53 -14.44 7.09
C HIS A 75 -12.76 -15.66 7.63
N GLU A 76 -11.68 -15.47 8.37
CA GLU A 76 -10.87 -16.53 8.96
C GLU A 76 -10.73 -16.29 10.48
N SER A 77 -11.43 -17.10 11.28
CA SER A 77 -11.48 -16.93 12.73
C SER A 77 -10.10 -17.06 13.39
N SER A 78 -9.22 -17.93 12.88
CA SER A 78 -7.87 -18.09 13.44
C SER A 78 -7.03 -16.81 13.33
N LEU A 79 -7.31 -15.92 12.36
CA LEU A 79 -6.67 -14.62 12.28
C LEU A 79 -7.17 -13.65 13.34
N MET A 80 -8.45 -13.74 13.73
CA MET A 80 -9.01 -12.95 14.82
C MET A 80 -8.40 -13.39 16.16
N ASP A 81 -8.29 -14.70 16.38
CA ASP A 81 -7.66 -15.26 17.58
C ASP A 81 -6.21 -14.75 17.74
N ILE A 82 -5.40 -14.80 16.67
CA ILE A 82 -4.04 -14.25 16.66
C ILE A 82 -4.02 -12.75 17.01
N ILE A 83 -4.98 -11.98 16.48
CA ILE A 83 -5.06 -10.55 16.75
C ILE A 83 -5.40 -10.29 18.22
N GLU A 84 -6.40 -10.99 18.77
CA GLU A 84 -6.86 -10.82 20.16
C GLU A 84 -5.78 -11.25 21.17
N ASP A 85 -5.04 -12.31 20.87
CA ASP A 85 -3.95 -12.79 21.73
C ASP A 85 -2.76 -11.83 21.81
N ASN A 86 -2.56 -10.99 20.78
CA ASN A 86 -1.36 -10.16 20.65
C ASN A 86 -1.63 -8.65 20.68
N SER A 87 -2.87 -8.20 20.45
CA SER A 87 -3.23 -6.79 20.26
C SER A 87 -4.76 -6.57 20.27
N SER A 88 -5.21 -5.48 19.64
CA SER A 88 -6.60 -5.24 19.27
C SER A 88 -6.69 -4.68 17.85
N ILE A 89 -7.86 -4.83 17.21
CA ILE A 89 -8.10 -4.26 15.88
C ILE A 89 -7.86 -2.75 15.89
N GLU A 90 -8.33 -2.02 16.90
CA GLU A 90 -8.18 -0.56 17.00
C GLU A 90 -6.71 -0.13 16.99
N ARG A 91 -5.87 -0.81 17.76
CA ARG A 91 -4.42 -0.55 17.81
C ARG A 91 -3.76 -0.93 16.50
N LEU A 92 -4.12 -2.09 15.94
CA LEU A 92 -3.50 -2.56 14.70
C LEU A 92 -3.90 -1.69 13.49
N LYS A 93 -5.11 -1.13 13.47
CA LYS A 93 -5.53 -0.12 12.48
C LYS A 93 -4.59 1.09 12.46
N GLN A 94 -4.18 1.59 13.62
CA GLN A 94 -3.23 2.71 13.69
C GLN A 94 -1.86 2.32 13.11
N THR A 95 -1.36 1.13 13.45
CA THR A 95 -0.06 0.66 12.91
C THR A 95 -0.10 0.40 11.41
N LEU A 96 -1.21 -0.13 10.90
CA LEU A 96 -1.41 -0.38 9.47
C LEU A 96 -1.57 0.92 8.68
N THR A 97 -2.26 1.92 9.24
CA THR A 97 -2.31 3.29 8.67
C THR A 97 -0.91 3.82 8.41
N VAL A 98 -0.03 3.78 9.42
CA VAL A 98 1.37 4.23 9.27
C VAL A 98 2.10 3.39 8.24
N HIS A 99 1.92 2.07 8.26
CA HIS A 99 2.57 1.16 7.31
C HIS A 99 2.21 1.49 5.86
N ILE A 100 0.91 1.65 5.57
CA ILE A 100 0.41 1.97 4.22
C ILE A 100 0.90 3.36 3.80
N GLN A 101 0.80 4.38 4.67
CA GLN A 101 1.31 5.72 4.35
C GLN A 101 2.80 5.71 3.98
N GLU A 102 3.60 4.88 4.67
CA GLU A 102 5.00 4.69 4.34
C GLU A 102 5.23 4.07 2.96
N MET A 103 4.32 3.22 2.48
CA MET A 103 4.40 2.66 1.13
C MET A 103 4.43 3.75 0.05
N PHE A 104 3.76 4.88 0.32
CA PHE A 104 3.65 6.02 -0.59
C PHE A 104 4.63 7.14 -0.26
N ASN A 105 5.64 6.92 0.60
CA ASN A 105 6.61 7.96 0.95
C ASN A 105 7.62 8.26 -0.16
N GLY A 106 7.80 7.35 -1.13
CA GLY A 106 8.82 7.48 -2.17
C GLY A 106 10.25 7.27 -1.65
N GLN A 107 10.41 6.61 -0.50
CA GLN A 107 11.69 6.40 0.17
C GLN A 107 11.90 4.89 0.41
N ILE A 108 12.89 4.32 -0.26
CA ILE A 108 13.36 2.96 -0.06
C ILE A 108 14.86 3.02 0.23
N ASP A 109 15.19 2.85 1.51
CA ASP A 109 16.55 2.83 2.03
C ASP A 109 16.69 1.84 3.20
N ASP A 110 17.87 1.77 3.82
CA ASP A 110 18.16 0.81 4.89
C ASP A 110 17.17 0.91 6.05
N ALA A 111 16.74 2.13 6.43
CA ALA A 111 15.78 2.33 7.52
C ALA A 111 14.39 1.76 7.15
N PHE A 112 13.97 1.94 5.89
CA PHE A 112 12.77 1.30 5.37
C PHE A 112 12.87 -0.23 5.46
N LEU A 113 13.98 -0.81 5.00
CA LEU A 113 14.20 -2.26 5.01
C LEU A 113 14.20 -2.85 6.42
N GLU A 114 14.93 -2.23 7.34
CA GLU A 114 14.98 -2.66 8.74
C GLU A 114 13.58 -2.71 9.35
N LYS A 115 12.73 -1.71 9.03
CA LYS A 115 11.35 -1.70 9.51
C LYS A 115 10.54 -2.85 8.90
N ARG A 116 10.67 -3.13 7.60
CA ARG A 116 9.96 -4.24 6.94
C ARG A 116 10.42 -5.61 7.46
N LEU A 117 11.70 -5.78 7.72
CA LEU A 117 12.25 -6.99 8.36
C LEU A 117 11.74 -7.18 9.79
N LYS A 118 11.65 -6.11 10.59
CA LYS A 118 11.05 -6.18 11.93
C LYS A 118 9.59 -6.63 11.88
N ILE A 119 8.80 -6.07 10.95
CA ILE A 119 7.40 -6.45 10.76
C ILE A 119 7.27 -7.91 10.31
N ALA A 120 8.09 -8.37 9.36
CA ALA A 120 8.10 -9.77 8.93
C ALA A 120 8.40 -10.73 10.09
N ASN A 121 9.40 -10.40 10.91
CA ASN A 121 9.74 -11.18 12.09
C ASN A 121 8.62 -11.23 13.14
N ILE A 122 7.85 -10.15 13.31
CA ILE A 122 6.69 -10.14 14.22
C ILE A 122 5.63 -11.12 13.73
N HIS A 123 5.24 -11.05 12.44
CA HIS A 123 4.25 -11.96 11.87
C HIS A 123 4.69 -13.43 11.94
N PHE A 124 5.97 -13.70 11.72
CA PHE A 124 6.54 -15.04 11.89
C PHE A 124 6.43 -15.53 13.35
N ARG A 125 6.77 -14.67 14.33
CA ARG A 125 6.74 -15.04 15.76
C ARG A 125 5.35 -15.33 16.30
N ILE A 126 4.33 -14.61 15.83
CA ILE A 126 2.93 -14.83 16.23
C ILE A 126 2.27 -15.99 15.47
N GLY A 127 3.02 -16.71 14.62
CA GLY A 127 2.52 -17.87 13.90
C GLY A 127 1.61 -17.53 12.73
N LEU A 128 1.66 -16.30 12.19
CA LEU A 128 0.87 -15.97 11.00
C LEU A 128 1.40 -16.74 9.79
N GLU A 129 0.58 -17.65 9.27
CA GLU A 129 0.93 -18.43 8.09
C GLU A 129 1.07 -17.54 6.84
N PRO A 130 2.10 -17.77 5.98
CA PRO A 130 2.32 -16.95 4.79
C PRO A 130 1.13 -16.88 3.84
N LYS A 131 0.29 -17.93 3.75
CA LYS A 131 -0.89 -17.95 2.87
C LYS A 131 -1.89 -16.84 3.21
N TRP A 132 -2.11 -16.59 4.50
CA TRP A 132 -3.01 -15.53 4.97
C TRP A 132 -2.41 -14.14 4.78
N TYR A 133 -1.11 -14.01 4.99
CA TYR A 133 -0.38 -12.78 4.69
C TYR A 133 -0.57 -12.38 3.23
N MET A 134 -0.41 -13.32 2.30
CA MET A 134 -0.59 -13.05 0.86
C MET A 134 -2.04 -12.67 0.51
N CYS A 135 -3.05 -13.33 1.09
CA CYS A 135 -4.45 -12.96 0.92
C CYS A 135 -4.74 -11.53 1.39
N ALA A 136 -4.14 -11.11 2.51
CA ALA A 136 -4.32 -9.78 3.07
C ALA A 136 -3.76 -8.67 2.14
N PHE A 137 -2.60 -8.91 1.51
CA PHE A 137 -2.03 -7.99 0.52
C PHE A 137 -2.89 -7.88 -0.75
N GLN A 138 -3.54 -8.96 -1.16
CA GLN A 138 -4.45 -8.94 -2.31
C GLN A 138 -5.68 -8.03 -2.07
N ASP A 139 -6.27 -8.07 -0.87
CA ASP A 139 -7.38 -7.16 -0.50
C ASP A 139 -6.92 -5.70 -0.43
N LEU A 140 -5.74 -5.45 0.14
CA LEU A 140 -5.13 -4.12 0.17
C LEU A 140 -4.90 -3.56 -1.24
N LEU A 141 -4.28 -4.34 -2.12
CA LEU A 141 -4.03 -3.97 -3.50
C LEU A 141 -5.35 -3.67 -4.24
N PHE A 142 -6.37 -4.51 -4.07
CA PHE A 142 -7.67 -4.30 -4.70
C PHE A 142 -8.36 -3.02 -4.21
N SER A 143 -8.25 -2.72 -2.91
CA SER A 143 -8.77 -1.49 -2.31
C SER A 143 -8.08 -0.24 -2.88
N LEU A 144 -6.75 -0.29 -3.02
CA LEU A 144 -5.95 0.75 -3.66
C LEU A 144 -6.30 0.90 -5.14
N MET A 145 -6.45 -0.20 -5.88
CA MET A 145 -6.84 -0.19 -7.29
C MET A 145 -8.19 0.49 -7.51
N LYS A 146 -9.19 0.15 -6.69
CA LYS A 146 -10.50 0.81 -6.72
C LYS A 146 -10.39 2.31 -6.44
N LEU A 147 -9.60 2.69 -5.44
CA LEU A 147 -9.40 4.09 -5.08
C LEU A 147 -8.78 4.87 -6.25
N ILE A 148 -7.70 4.35 -6.82
CA ILE A 148 -6.97 4.96 -7.94
C ILE A 148 -7.90 5.07 -9.15
N ASN A 149 -8.60 4.00 -9.53
CA ASN A 149 -9.54 4.01 -10.66
C ASN A 149 -10.62 5.10 -10.53
N ASN A 150 -11.09 5.39 -9.31
CA ASN A 150 -12.10 6.42 -9.07
C ASN A 150 -11.55 7.84 -9.23
N HIS A 151 -10.23 8.03 -9.19
CA HIS A 151 -9.56 9.33 -9.19
C HIS A 151 -8.65 9.57 -10.41
N THR A 152 -8.58 8.61 -11.33
CA THR A 152 -7.90 8.75 -12.61
C THR A 152 -8.90 8.98 -13.74
N GLU A 153 -8.56 9.85 -14.69
CA GLU A 153 -9.42 10.16 -15.84
C GLU A 153 -9.10 9.31 -17.07
N SER A 154 -7.82 9.04 -17.29
CA SER A 154 -7.34 8.26 -18.42
C SER A 154 -6.92 6.84 -18.02
N LYS A 155 -6.98 5.93 -19.00
CA LYS A 155 -6.48 4.56 -18.85
C LYS A 155 -4.96 4.54 -18.60
N GLU A 156 -4.24 5.50 -19.16
CA GLU A 156 -2.78 5.63 -19.02
C GLU A 156 -2.39 6.01 -17.60
N ASP A 157 -3.05 7.03 -17.02
CA ASP A 157 -2.80 7.45 -15.64
C ASP A 157 -3.12 6.32 -14.65
N PHE A 158 -4.24 5.62 -14.88
CA PHE A 158 -4.59 4.43 -14.10
C PHE A 158 -3.50 3.36 -14.19
N TYR A 159 -3.04 3.04 -15.40
CA TYR A 159 -2.01 2.03 -15.61
C TYR A 159 -0.70 2.40 -14.89
N LEU A 160 -0.22 3.64 -15.04
CA LEU A 160 1.02 4.09 -14.40
C LEU A 160 0.92 4.05 -12.86
N ALA A 161 -0.21 4.46 -12.31
CA ALA A 161 -0.45 4.43 -10.87
C ALA A 161 -0.51 3.00 -10.32
N ILE A 162 -1.20 2.07 -11.00
CA ILE A 162 -1.26 0.66 -10.58
C ILE A 162 0.07 -0.04 -10.79
N ASP A 163 0.77 0.24 -11.88
CA ASP A 163 2.08 -0.37 -12.15
C ASP A 163 3.11 -0.02 -11.08
N ALA A 164 3.11 1.22 -10.58
CA ALA A 164 3.93 1.59 -9.43
C ALA A 164 3.44 0.93 -8.14
N THR A 165 2.13 0.93 -7.89
CA THR A 165 1.53 0.39 -6.65
C THR A 165 1.76 -1.11 -6.48
N ARG A 166 1.69 -1.90 -7.56
CA ARG A 166 1.85 -3.37 -7.50
C ARG A 166 3.29 -3.85 -7.31
N LYS A 167 4.28 -2.99 -7.56
CA LYS A 167 5.71 -3.32 -7.44
C LYS A 167 6.25 -3.12 -6.03
N TYR A 168 5.47 -2.45 -5.20
CA TYR A 168 5.75 -2.16 -3.80
C TYR A 168 5.14 -3.23 -2.91
#